data_AF-A0A976L1H0-F1
#
_entry.id   AF-A0A976L1H0-F1
#
_cell.length_a   1.000
_cell.length_b   1.000
_cell.length_c   1.000
_cell.angle_alpha   90.00
_cell.angle_beta   90.00
_cell.angle_gamma   90.00
#
_symmetry.space_group_name_H-M   'P 1'
#
loop_
_entity.id
_entity.type
_entity.pdbx_description
1 polymer ?
#
loop_
_entity_poly.entity_id
_entity_poly.type
_entity_poly.pdbx_seq_one_letter_code
_entity_poly.pdbx_strand_id
1 'polypeptide(L)'
;MEFAQDFITTQKLTPEQVTALKEVTDNHEADIKKTYDGKANTDAEAILEGAAKAVETKTGIARDKGQKIADYFIFAGGTYADGKLSSEKTTIQRKQQELDKMIQEGAGDTVLKKKNDELSTALDTLKKKEAEFDRVTTGNFEGLYTTLLGENKTLKQKTAFNSVKPTFSEAVNKYEAASKWKNFEDDILTKYDIELVDGEYMGISKDNKYKTAKLSDLVSKNEEIKGLLTGKKDLGTGTNLKGTVKVKDVPFEVPDKATHTEIQQAIRDYLVNELKLNHLSKEYSKQFSELNKKILEGTPA
;
A
#
# COMPACT_ATOMS: atom_id res chain seq x y z
N MET A 1 17.40 -5.30 7.71
CA MET A 1 18.36 -5.17 6.58
C MET A 1 19.49 -6.19 6.73
N GLU A 2 20.04 -6.77 5.66
CA GLU A 2 21.22 -7.66 5.76
C GLU A 2 22.50 -6.96 5.33
N PHE A 3 23.54 -7.00 6.17
CA PHE A 3 24.86 -6.50 5.82
C PHE A 3 25.53 -7.46 4.83
N ALA A 4 26.10 -6.93 3.76
CA ALA A 4 26.85 -7.72 2.79
C ALA A 4 28.04 -8.43 3.46
N GLN A 5 28.31 -9.67 3.05
CA GLN A 5 29.35 -10.51 3.65
C GLN A 5 30.74 -9.87 3.56
N ASP A 6 31.01 -9.14 2.47
CA ASP A 6 32.26 -8.42 2.25
C ASP A 6 32.45 -7.28 3.27
N PHE A 7 31.36 -6.62 3.68
CA PHE A 7 31.39 -5.56 4.69
C PHE A 7 31.69 -6.13 6.08
N ILE A 8 31.02 -7.24 6.45
CA ILE A 8 31.24 -7.95 7.72
C ILE A 8 32.70 -8.40 7.84
N THR A 9 33.23 -8.97 6.76
CA THR A 9 34.61 -9.50 6.72
C THR A 9 35.64 -8.37 6.75
N THR A 10 35.42 -7.29 6.01
CA THR A 10 36.33 -6.12 5.96
C THR A 10 36.38 -5.38 7.28
N GLN A 11 35.24 -5.21 7.94
CA GLN A 11 35.14 -4.52 9.23
C GLN A 11 35.41 -5.44 10.44
N LYS A 12 35.69 -6.72 10.19
CA LYS A 12 35.97 -7.75 11.22
C LYS A 12 34.90 -7.80 12.31
N LEU A 13 33.64 -7.66 11.92
CA LEU A 13 32.52 -7.67 12.86
C LEU A 13 32.24 -9.11 13.32
N THR A 14 32.06 -9.30 14.62
CA THR A 14 31.64 -10.61 15.16
C THR A 14 30.16 -10.86 14.88
N PRO A 15 29.69 -12.12 14.89
CA PRO A 15 28.28 -12.44 14.72
C PRO A 15 27.35 -11.70 15.69
N GLU A 16 27.78 -11.50 16.93
CA GLU A 16 27.02 -10.72 17.93
C GLU A 16 26.95 -9.24 17.56
N GLN A 17 28.04 -8.66 17.04
CA GLN A 17 28.08 -7.26 16.60
C GLN A 17 27.24 -7.02 15.34
N VAL A 18 27.23 -7.96 14.40
CA VAL A 18 26.37 -7.91 13.21
C VAL A 18 24.89 -7.97 13.62
N THR A 19 24.55 -8.84 14.58
CA THR A 19 23.18 -8.94 15.12
C THR A 19 22.76 -7.64 15.82
N ALA A 20 23.62 -7.09 16.69
CA ALA A 20 23.33 -5.83 17.39
C ALA A 20 23.19 -4.64 16.43
N LEU A 21 24.06 -4.56 15.41
CA LEU A 21 23.96 -3.53 14.37
C LEU A 21 22.68 -3.69 13.54
N LYS A 22 22.28 -4.92 13.20
CA LYS A 22 21.00 -5.16 12.49
C LYS A 22 19.83 -4.61 13.29
N GLU A 23 19.77 -4.91 14.59
CA GLU A 23 18.71 -4.42 15.48
C GLU A 23 18.69 -2.88 15.56
N VAL A 24 19.85 -2.23 15.69
CA VAL A 24 19.94 -0.76 15.71
C VAL A 24 19.50 -0.15 14.37
N THR A 25 19.88 -0.76 13.25
CA THR A 25 19.56 -0.24 11.91
C THR A 25 18.07 -0.42 11.59
N ASP A 26 17.50 -1.57 11.93
CA ASP A 26 16.08 -1.86 11.72
C ASP A 26 15.19 -0.96 12.59
N ASN A 27 15.59 -0.70 13.85
CA ASN A 27 14.91 0.27 14.71
C ASN A 27 15.02 1.71 14.17
N HIS A 28 16.18 2.11 13.66
CA HIS A 28 16.36 3.43 13.07
C HIS A 28 15.52 3.63 11.80
N GLU A 29 15.42 2.62 10.94
CA GLU A 29 14.59 2.66 9.74
C GLU A 29 13.10 2.73 10.09
N ALA A 30 12.66 1.98 11.11
CA ALA A 30 11.29 2.07 11.63
C ALA A 30 10.98 3.46 12.21
N ASP A 31 11.90 4.05 12.96
CA ASP A 31 11.76 5.40 13.54
C ASP A 31 11.70 6.48 12.45
N ILE A 32 12.56 6.40 11.43
CA ILE A 32 12.52 7.31 10.28
C ILE A 32 11.17 7.20 9.56
N LYS A 33 10.70 5.98 9.31
CA LYS A 33 9.43 5.75 8.62
C LYS A 33 8.24 6.28 9.40
N LYS A 34 8.18 6.02 10.70
CA LYS A 34 7.18 6.58 11.62
C LYS A 34 7.19 8.11 11.62
N THR A 35 8.38 8.70 11.57
CA THR A 35 8.56 10.16 11.48
C THR A 35 8.03 10.71 10.16
N TYR A 36 8.31 10.05 9.04
CA TYR A 36 7.81 10.43 7.72
C TYR A 36 6.29 10.27 7.59
N ASP A 37 5.72 9.17 8.08
CA ASP A 37 4.28 8.92 8.06
C ASP A 37 3.53 9.94 8.95
N GLY A 38 4.09 10.25 10.14
CA GLY A 38 3.56 11.30 11.01
C GLY A 38 3.62 12.69 10.34
N LYS A 39 4.71 13.00 9.63
CA LYS A 39 4.83 14.24 8.87
C LYS A 39 3.84 14.31 7.72
N ALA A 40 3.66 13.22 6.96
CA ALA A 40 2.70 13.15 5.87
C ALA A 40 1.25 13.37 6.35
N ASN A 41 0.89 12.81 7.50
CA ASN A 41 -0.42 13.05 8.09
C ASN A 41 -0.59 14.51 8.55
N THR A 42 0.45 15.08 9.17
CA THR A 42 0.47 16.49 9.59
C THR A 42 0.32 17.42 8.40
N ASP A 43 1.05 17.16 7.31
CA ASP A 43 0.99 17.95 6.07
C ASP A 43 -0.40 17.81 5.40
N ALA A 44 -0.99 16.61 5.40
CA ALA A 44 -2.34 16.38 4.88
C ALA A 44 -3.40 17.14 5.70
N GLU A 45 -3.31 17.12 7.03
CA GLU A 45 -4.18 17.89 7.91
C GLU A 45 -4.04 19.39 7.67
N ALA A 46 -2.82 19.90 7.55
CA ALA A 46 -2.56 21.31 7.25
C ALA A 46 -3.15 21.74 5.89
N ILE A 47 -3.08 20.89 4.86
CA ILE A 47 -3.69 21.13 3.55
C ILE A 47 -5.22 21.21 3.68
N LEU A 48 -5.82 20.23 4.36
CA LEU A 48 -7.28 20.19 4.55
C LEU A 48 -7.78 21.37 5.38
N GLU A 49 -7.01 21.81 6.37
CA GLU A 49 -7.32 22.96 7.21
C GLU A 49 -7.16 24.29 6.45
N GLY A 50 -6.15 24.38 5.58
CA GLY A 50 -6.02 25.49 4.62
C GLY A 50 -7.21 25.56 3.65
N ALA A 51 -7.66 24.41 3.13
CA ALA A 51 -8.85 24.32 2.29
C ALA A 51 -10.13 24.71 3.07
N ALA A 52 -10.26 24.30 4.33
CA ALA A 52 -11.36 24.72 5.20
C ALA A 52 -11.42 26.24 5.39
N LYS A 53 -10.28 26.89 5.67
CA LYS A 53 -10.20 28.35 5.75
C LYS A 53 -10.57 29.05 4.44
N ALA A 54 -10.16 28.47 3.30
CA ALA A 54 -10.51 29.02 1.99
C ALA A 54 -12.03 28.93 1.72
N VAL A 55 -12.66 27.83 2.12
CA VAL A 55 -14.12 27.67 2.05
C VAL A 55 -14.81 28.67 2.98
N GLU A 56 -14.41 28.77 4.24
CA GLU A 56 -14.94 29.74 5.20
C GLU A 56 -14.83 31.18 4.68
N THR A 57 -13.69 31.55 4.08
CA THR A 57 -13.50 32.89 3.49
C THR A 57 -14.44 33.14 2.32
N LYS A 58 -14.73 32.12 1.51
CA LYS A 58 -15.61 32.25 0.33
C LYS A 58 -17.09 32.19 0.68
N THR A 59 -17.47 31.38 1.66
CA THR A 59 -18.87 31.12 2.01
C THR A 59 -19.34 31.92 3.21
N GLY A 60 -18.44 32.38 4.06
CA GLY A 60 -18.73 32.99 5.36
C GLY A 60 -19.12 31.98 6.45
N ILE A 61 -19.03 30.67 6.16
CA ILE A 61 -19.51 29.60 7.05
C ILE A 61 -18.31 28.95 7.72
N ALA A 62 -18.18 29.13 9.03
CA ALA A 62 -17.11 28.52 9.82
C ALA A 62 -17.36 27.02 10.08
N ARG A 63 -16.28 26.26 10.23
CA ARG A 63 -16.34 24.84 10.61
C ARG A 63 -16.52 24.70 12.12
N ASP A 64 -17.43 23.83 12.54
CA ASP A 64 -17.60 23.50 13.95
C ASP A 64 -16.50 22.57 14.48
N LYS A 65 -16.13 22.75 15.75
CA LYS A 65 -15.14 21.90 16.42
C LYS A 65 -15.63 20.44 16.44
N GLY A 66 -14.82 19.53 15.89
CA GLY A 66 -15.12 18.10 15.83
C GLY A 66 -15.92 17.65 14.60
N GLN A 67 -16.40 18.59 13.76
CA GLN A 67 -17.04 18.25 12.48
C GLN A 67 -16.01 17.65 11.53
N LYS A 68 -16.29 16.53 10.86
CA LYS A 68 -15.36 16.01 9.85
C LYS A 68 -15.25 17.01 8.70
N ILE A 69 -14.05 17.20 8.17
CA ILE A 69 -13.78 18.25 7.16
C ILE A 69 -14.58 18.03 5.88
N ALA A 70 -14.84 16.76 5.55
CA ALA A 70 -15.71 16.34 4.46
C ALA A 70 -17.15 16.83 4.65
N ASP A 71 -17.74 16.55 5.82
CA ASP A 71 -19.11 16.94 6.15
C ASP A 71 -19.24 18.47 6.16
N TYR A 72 -18.20 19.17 6.64
CA TYR A 72 -18.11 20.62 6.59
C TYR A 72 -18.14 21.16 5.15
N PHE A 73 -17.34 20.61 4.24
CA PHE A 73 -17.32 21.08 2.85
C PHE A 73 -18.67 20.92 2.15
N ILE A 74 -19.35 19.79 2.38
CA ILE A 74 -20.68 19.54 1.84
C ILE A 74 -21.69 20.52 2.42
N PHE A 75 -21.69 20.68 3.75
CA PHE A 75 -22.59 21.59 4.44
C PHE A 75 -22.40 23.06 4.04
N ALA A 76 -21.16 23.55 4.05
CA ALA A 76 -20.84 24.93 3.70
C ALA A 76 -21.12 25.20 2.22
N GLY A 77 -20.82 24.25 1.34
CA GLY A 77 -21.15 24.33 -0.08
C GLY A 77 -22.66 24.40 -0.34
N GLY A 78 -23.43 23.50 0.26
CA GLY A 78 -24.89 23.46 0.14
C GLY A 78 -25.56 24.71 0.72
N THR A 79 -25.18 25.12 1.93
CA THR A 79 -25.75 26.29 2.61
C THR A 79 -25.42 27.59 1.86
N TYR A 80 -24.20 27.73 1.35
CA TYR A 80 -23.82 28.88 0.53
C TYR A 80 -24.58 28.90 -0.80
N ALA A 81 -24.72 27.75 -1.44
CA ALA A 81 -25.51 27.62 -2.66
C ALA A 81 -26.97 27.99 -2.38
N ASP A 82 -27.63 27.39 -1.39
CA ASP A 82 -29.03 27.63 -1.10
C ASP A 82 -29.33 29.07 -0.67
N GLY A 83 -28.50 29.64 0.21
CA GLY A 83 -28.67 31.01 0.71
C GLY A 83 -28.41 32.06 -0.38
N LYS A 84 -27.32 31.92 -1.13
CA LYS A 84 -26.95 32.89 -2.16
C LYS A 84 -27.85 32.76 -3.39
N LEU A 85 -28.12 31.53 -3.86
CA LEU A 85 -29.02 31.27 -4.99
C LEU A 85 -30.43 31.77 -4.73
N SER A 86 -30.97 31.52 -3.52
CA SER A 86 -32.30 32.02 -3.18
C SER A 86 -32.33 33.55 -3.17
N SER A 87 -31.31 34.21 -2.59
CA SER A 87 -31.25 35.68 -2.55
C SER A 87 -31.04 36.32 -3.93
N GLU A 88 -30.23 35.72 -4.80
CA GLU A 88 -29.98 36.19 -6.16
C GLU A 88 -31.21 35.95 -7.04
N LYS A 89 -31.89 34.80 -6.90
CA LYS A 89 -33.14 34.49 -7.61
C LYS A 89 -34.26 35.44 -7.21
N THR A 90 -34.44 35.74 -5.92
CA THR A 90 -35.40 36.75 -5.47
C THR A 90 -35.05 38.14 -5.99
N THR A 91 -33.76 38.49 -6.05
CA THR A 91 -33.29 39.77 -6.62
C THR A 91 -33.58 39.85 -8.12
N ILE A 92 -33.34 38.76 -8.86
CA ILE A 92 -33.64 38.65 -10.30
C ILE A 92 -35.14 38.81 -10.53
N GLN A 93 -35.98 38.08 -9.79
CA GLN A 93 -37.43 38.18 -9.90
C GLN A 93 -37.94 39.58 -9.59
N ARG A 94 -37.39 40.23 -8.55
CA ARG A 94 -37.74 41.62 -8.19
C ARG A 94 -37.37 42.59 -9.30
N LYS A 95 -36.16 42.47 -9.87
CA LYS A 95 -35.72 43.33 -10.99
C LYS A 95 -36.54 43.10 -12.25
N GLN A 96 -36.93 41.85 -12.52
CA GLN A 96 -37.83 41.50 -13.62
C GLN A 96 -39.19 42.20 -13.46
N GLN A 97 -39.80 42.10 -12.27
CA GLN A 97 -41.07 42.76 -11.97
C GLN A 97 -40.98 44.29 -12.02
N GLU A 98 -39.87 44.86 -11.54
CA GLU A 98 -39.61 46.29 -11.58
C GLU A 98 -39.47 46.79 -13.03
N LEU A 99 -38.81 46.01 -13.90
CA LEU A 99 -38.73 46.27 -15.35
C LEU A 99 -40.10 46.18 -16.02
N ASP A 100 -40.86 45.11 -15.78
CA ASP A 100 -42.18 44.92 -16.38
C ASP A 100 -43.12 46.07 -16.00
N LYS A 101 -43.05 46.54 -14.75
CA LYS A 101 -43.79 47.71 -14.27
C LYS A 101 -43.32 49.01 -14.93
N MET A 102 -42.01 49.24 -15.04
CA MET A 102 -41.47 50.45 -15.70
C MET A 102 -41.76 50.49 -17.21
N ILE A 103 -41.82 49.33 -17.86
CA ILE A 103 -42.24 49.19 -19.27
C ILE A 103 -43.73 49.50 -19.42
N GLN A 104 -44.57 49.02 -18.48
CA GLN A 104 -46.01 49.30 -18.47
C GLN A 104 -46.33 50.77 -18.14
N GLU A 105 -45.53 51.44 -17.31
CA GLU A 105 -45.75 52.82 -16.86
C GLU A 105 -45.23 53.90 -17.83
N GLY A 106 -44.50 53.52 -18.89
CA GLY A 106 -44.19 54.34 -20.07
C GLY A 106 -43.82 55.81 -19.85
N ALA A 107 -42.52 56.13 -19.65
CA ALA A 107 -42.02 57.51 -19.80
C ALA A 107 -40.50 57.60 -20.09
N GLY A 108 -40.12 57.96 -21.34
CA GLY A 108 -38.78 58.43 -21.71
C GLY A 108 -37.96 57.47 -22.58
N ASP A 109 -38.24 57.46 -23.89
CA ASP A 109 -37.82 56.44 -24.89
C ASP A 109 -36.29 56.26 -25.09
N THR A 110 -35.44 57.13 -24.56
CA THR A 110 -33.97 57.04 -24.70
C THR A 110 -33.24 56.62 -23.41
N VAL A 111 -33.66 57.15 -22.25
CA VAL A 111 -33.06 56.79 -20.95
C VAL A 111 -33.55 55.42 -20.49
N LEU A 112 -34.82 55.08 -20.76
CA LEU A 112 -35.35 53.74 -20.49
C LEU A 112 -34.73 52.68 -21.40
N LYS A 113 -34.51 52.96 -22.69
CA LYS A 113 -33.80 52.02 -23.58
C LYS A 113 -32.38 51.75 -23.09
N LYS A 114 -31.63 52.80 -22.74
CA LYS A 114 -30.25 52.64 -22.24
C LYS A 114 -30.22 51.86 -20.91
N LYS A 115 -31.13 52.15 -19.97
CA LYS A 115 -31.26 51.36 -18.74
C LYS A 115 -31.72 49.92 -19.00
N ASN A 116 -32.60 49.70 -19.98
CA ASN A 116 -33.05 48.37 -20.35
C ASN A 116 -31.90 47.56 -20.96
N ASP A 117 -31.08 48.17 -21.82
CA ASP A 117 -29.90 47.51 -22.41
C ASP A 117 -28.83 47.20 -21.35
N GLU A 118 -28.57 48.14 -20.44
CA GLU A 118 -27.64 47.94 -19.31
C GLU A 118 -28.14 46.83 -18.37
N LEU A 119 -29.43 46.82 -18.04
CA LEU A 119 -30.04 45.81 -17.16
C LEU A 119 -30.17 44.45 -17.84
N SER A 120 -30.46 44.40 -19.14
CA SER A 120 -30.51 43.16 -19.92
C SER A 120 -29.11 42.55 -20.06
N THR A 121 -28.08 43.37 -20.26
CA THR A 121 -26.68 42.91 -20.23
C THR A 121 -26.28 42.39 -18.84
N ALA A 122 -26.73 43.04 -17.78
CA ALA A 122 -26.52 42.57 -16.42
C ALA A 122 -27.25 41.25 -16.14
N LEU A 123 -28.48 41.10 -16.66
CA LEU A 123 -29.27 39.86 -16.58
C LEU A 123 -28.56 38.72 -17.31
N ASP A 124 -28.08 38.94 -18.53
CA ASP A 124 -27.35 37.93 -19.29
C ASP A 124 -26.02 37.55 -18.63
N THR A 125 -25.33 38.52 -18.03
CA THR A 125 -24.11 38.25 -17.27
C THR A 125 -24.42 37.41 -16.02
N LEU A 126 -25.51 37.72 -15.33
CA LEU A 126 -25.96 36.96 -14.16
C LEU A 126 -26.43 35.56 -14.54
N LYS A 127 -27.20 35.41 -15.64
CA LYS A 127 -27.61 34.10 -16.17
C LYS A 127 -26.42 33.26 -16.64
N LYS A 128 -25.39 33.89 -17.23
CA LYS A 128 -24.14 33.19 -17.55
C LYS A 128 -23.44 32.71 -16.29
N LYS A 129 -23.37 33.55 -15.24
CA LYS A 129 -22.79 33.14 -13.94
C LYS A 129 -23.63 32.06 -13.26
N GLU A 130 -24.96 32.13 -13.32
CA GLU A 130 -25.89 31.11 -12.85
C GLU A 130 -25.67 29.80 -13.60
N ALA A 131 -25.57 29.83 -14.93
CA ALA A 131 -25.29 28.65 -15.74
C ALA A 131 -23.88 28.07 -15.53
N GLU A 132 -22.88 28.92 -15.30
CA GLU A 132 -21.51 28.53 -14.99
C GLU A 132 -21.41 27.92 -13.57
N PHE A 133 -22.24 28.40 -12.64
CA PHE A 133 -22.37 27.85 -11.29
C PHE A 133 -23.22 26.56 -11.29
N ASP A 134 -24.29 26.48 -12.08
CA ASP A 134 -25.02 25.24 -12.35
C ASP A 134 -24.06 24.21 -12.93
N ARG A 135 -23.16 24.60 -13.83
CA ARG A 135 -22.08 23.72 -14.31
C ARG A 135 -21.10 23.29 -13.23
N VAL A 136 -21.04 23.95 -12.08
CA VAL A 136 -20.19 23.58 -10.94
C VAL A 136 -20.98 22.74 -9.92
N THR A 137 -22.25 23.04 -9.67
CA THR A 137 -23.14 22.25 -8.79
C THR A 137 -23.65 20.98 -9.46
N THR A 138 -23.99 21.03 -10.75
CA THR A 138 -24.32 19.84 -11.59
C THR A 138 -23.09 19.24 -12.28
N GLY A 139 -21.98 19.97 -12.39
CA GLY A 139 -20.72 19.42 -12.90
C GLY A 139 -20.02 18.61 -11.83
N ASN A 140 -20.60 17.44 -11.56
CA ASN A 140 -19.93 16.29 -11.00
C ASN A 140 -19.03 16.60 -9.79
N PHE A 141 -19.39 17.56 -8.92
CA PHE A 141 -18.64 17.79 -7.68
C PHE A 141 -18.71 16.57 -6.78
N GLU A 142 -19.87 15.90 -6.78
CA GLU A 142 -20.05 14.58 -6.18
C GLU A 142 -19.15 13.52 -6.85
N GLY A 143 -19.03 13.53 -8.18
CA GLY A 143 -18.11 12.63 -8.91
C GLY A 143 -16.63 12.93 -8.69
N LEU A 144 -16.23 14.19 -8.64
CA LEU A 144 -14.86 14.62 -8.32
C LEU A 144 -14.53 14.26 -6.88
N TYR A 145 -15.46 14.49 -5.95
CA TYR A 145 -15.30 14.12 -4.55
C TYR A 145 -15.22 12.61 -4.38
N THR A 146 -16.12 11.82 -4.99
CA THR A 146 -16.05 10.35 -4.96
C THR A 146 -14.79 9.82 -5.64
N THR A 147 -14.34 10.46 -6.73
CA THR A 147 -13.06 10.14 -7.39
C THR A 147 -11.89 10.41 -6.47
N LEU A 148 -11.77 11.62 -5.90
CA LEU A 148 -10.73 12.00 -4.95
C LEU A 148 -10.73 11.12 -3.70
N LEU A 149 -11.92 10.75 -3.20
CA LEU A 149 -12.05 9.87 -2.04
C LEU A 149 -11.61 8.44 -2.38
N GLY A 150 -11.94 7.95 -3.58
CA GLY A 150 -11.48 6.67 -4.12
C GLY A 150 -9.96 6.64 -4.36
N GLU A 151 -9.41 7.71 -4.93
CA GLU A 151 -7.96 7.89 -5.15
C GLU A 151 -7.21 7.93 -3.82
N ASN A 152 -7.71 8.70 -2.85
CA ASN A 152 -7.13 8.77 -1.51
C ASN A 152 -7.20 7.41 -0.80
N LYS A 153 -8.33 6.69 -0.90
CA LYS A 153 -8.44 5.32 -0.40
C LYS A 153 -7.40 4.39 -1.04
N THR A 154 -7.24 4.47 -2.36
CA THR A 154 -6.26 3.67 -3.10
C THR A 154 -4.83 4.01 -2.69
N LEU A 155 -4.51 5.29 -2.48
CA LEU A 155 -3.20 5.74 -2.02
C LEU A 155 -2.91 5.28 -0.59
N LYS A 156 -3.88 5.37 0.32
CA LYS A 156 -3.75 4.85 1.68
C LYS A 156 -3.47 3.35 1.68
N GLN A 157 -4.22 2.59 0.88
CA GLN A 157 -4.01 1.15 0.72
C GLN A 157 -2.61 0.85 0.16
N LYS A 158 -2.20 1.51 -0.92
CA LYS A 158 -0.86 1.34 -1.51
C LYS A 158 0.24 1.66 -0.50
N THR A 159 0.10 2.74 0.27
CA THR A 159 1.08 3.14 1.28
C THR A 159 1.15 2.08 2.39
N ALA A 160 0.00 1.62 2.88
CA ALA A 160 -0.07 0.56 3.88
C ALA A 160 0.61 -0.73 3.42
N PHE A 161 0.26 -1.25 2.23
CA PHE A 161 0.86 -2.47 1.70
C PHE A 161 2.35 -2.30 1.39
N ASN A 162 2.76 -1.20 0.77
CA ASN A 162 4.19 -0.93 0.56
C ASN A 162 4.97 -0.86 1.87
N SER A 163 4.33 -0.40 2.96
CA SER A 163 4.99 -0.31 4.25
C SER A 163 5.33 -1.68 4.85
N VAL A 164 4.51 -2.70 4.60
CA VAL A 164 4.70 -4.07 5.12
C VAL A 164 5.25 -5.04 4.09
N LYS A 165 5.46 -4.58 2.85
CA LYS A 165 5.95 -5.41 1.76
C LYS A 165 7.36 -5.90 2.07
N PRO A 166 7.58 -7.22 2.11
CA PRO A 166 8.89 -7.74 2.41
C PRO A 166 9.82 -7.53 1.20
N THR A 167 11.11 -7.39 1.48
CA THR A 167 12.14 -7.34 0.45
C THR A 167 12.37 -8.74 -0.10
N PHE A 168 11.97 -8.98 -1.36
CA PHE A 168 12.21 -10.25 -2.04
C PHE A 168 13.65 -10.31 -2.57
N SER A 169 14.29 -11.48 -2.47
CA SER A 169 15.61 -11.73 -3.04
C SER A 169 15.60 -11.58 -4.57
N GLU A 170 16.72 -11.15 -5.17
CA GLU A 170 16.87 -11.05 -6.63
C GLU A 170 16.73 -12.41 -7.35
N ALA A 171 16.95 -13.51 -6.62
CA ALA A 171 16.73 -14.87 -7.13
C ALA A 171 15.24 -15.19 -7.35
N VAL A 172 14.33 -14.48 -6.67
CA VAL A 172 12.89 -14.71 -6.84
C VAL A 172 12.43 -14.07 -8.15
N ASN A 173 11.69 -14.85 -8.95
CA ASN A 173 11.08 -14.33 -10.18
C ASN A 173 10.19 -13.12 -9.87
N LYS A 174 10.54 -11.96 -10.44
CA LYS A 174 9.85 -10.68 -10.17
C LYS A 174 8.36 -10.72 -10.49
N TYR A 175 7.95 -11.48 -11.52
CA TYR A 175 6.54 -11.63 -11.90
C TYR A 175 5.79 -12.54 -10.93
N GLU A 176 6.43 -13.62 -10.46
CA GLU A 176 5.85 -14.50 -9.44
C GLU A 176 5.64 -13.74 -8.12
N ALA A 177 6.66 -12.99 -7.68
CA ALA A 177 6.58 -12.16 -6.47
C ALA A 177 5.51 -11.08 -6.59
N ALA A 178 5.44 -10.38 -7.73
CA ALA A 178 4.43 -9.36 -7.97
C ALA A 178 3.00 -9.94 -7.97
N SER A 179 2.81 -11.10 -8.61
CA SER A 179 1.51 -11.77 -8.68
C SER A 179 1.03 -12.24 -7.30
N LYS A 180 1.88 -12.96 -6.54
CA LYS A 180 1.53 -13.42 -5.19
C LYS A 180 1.30 -12.27 -4.21
N TRP A 181 2.10 -11.21 -4.33
CA TRP A 181 1.88 -10.00 -3.55
C TRP A 181 0.53 -9.36 -3.86
N LYS A 182 0.18 -9.25 -5.15
CA LYS A 182 -1.12 -8.73 -5.56
C LYS A 182 -2.29 -9.59 -5.06
N ASN A 183 -2.18 -10.91 -5.14
CA ASN A 183 -3.20 -11.82 -4.61
C ASN A 183 -3.40 -11.65 -3.11
N PHE A 184 -2.32 -11.43 -2.36
CA PHE A 184 -2.40 -11.11 -0.94
C PHE A 184 -3.10 -9.77 -0.69
N GLU A 185 -2.75 -8.71 -1.42
CA GLU A 185 -3.44 -7.41 -1.31
C GLU A 185 -4.95 -7.57 -1.54
N ASP A 186 -5.34 -8.25 -2.62
CA ASP A 186 -6.73 -8.43 -3.01
C ASP A 186 -7.50 -9.29 -1.96
N ASP A 187 -6.88 -10.34 -1.38
CA ASP A 187 -7.48 -11.15 -0.31
C ASP A 187 -7.70 -10.34 0.98
N ILE A 188 -6.70 -9.56 1.39
CA ILE A 188 -6.81 -8.71 2.58
C ILE A 188 -7.86 -7.62 2.38
N LEU A 189 -7.86 -6.93 1.23
CA LEU A 189 -8.85 -5.90 0.92
C LEU A 189 -10.27 -6.44 0.82
N THR A 190 -10.44 -7.75 0.59
CA THR A 190 -11.76 -8.39 0.63
C THR A 190 -12.25 -8.53 2.07
N LYS A 191 -11.37 -8.91 3.01
CA LYS A 191 -11.70 -9.27 4.40
C LYS A 191 -11.60 -8.13 5.41
N TYR A 192 -10.79 -7.12 5.13
CA TYR A 192 -10.43 -6.05 6.06
C TYR A 192 -10.53 -4.66 5.42
N ASP A 193 -10.88 -3.67 6.22
CA ASP A 193 -10.61 -2.25 5.95
C ASP A 193 -9.30 -1.86 6.64
N ILE A 194 -8.44 -1.13 5.93
CA ILE A 194 -7.09 -0.78 6.41
C ILE A 194 -7.10 0.60 7.04
N GLU A 195 -6.67 0.69 8.29
CA GLU A 195 -6.54 1.95 9.03
C GLU A 195 -5.15 2.06 9.65
N LEU A 196 -4.68 3.30 9.84
CA LEU A 196 -3.45 3.60 10.57
C LEU A 196 -3.84 3.88 12.04
N VAL A 197 -3.43 3.01 12.96
CA VAL A 197 -3.71 3.13 14.39
C VAL A 197 -2.38 3.14 15.13
N ASP A 198 -2.10 4.18 15.91
CA ASP A 198 -0.87 4.34 16.69
C ASP A 198 0.44 4.21 15.87
N GLY A 199 0.38 4.57 14.58
CA GLY A 199 1.52 4.48 13.65
C GLY A 199 1.72 3.10 13.02
N GLU A 200 0.82 2.15 13.27
CA GLU A 200 0.82 0.82 12.65
C GLU A 200 -0.41 0.62 11.76
N TYR A 201 -0.22 -0.01 10.60
CA TYR A 201 -1.33 -0.36 9.73
C TYR A 201 -2.06 -1.59 10.25
N MET A 202 -3.34 -1.41 10.58
CA MET A 202 -4.25 -2.39 11.13
C MET A 202 -5.33 -2.73 10.11
N GLY A 203 -5.57 -4.01 9.89
CA GLY A 203 -6.76 -4.50 9.21
C GLY A 203 -7.91 -4.66 10.20
N ILE A 204 -8.99 -3.91 10.02
CA ILE A 204 -10.25 -4.03 10.75
C ILE A 204 -11.17 -4.93 9.93
N SER A 205 -11.63 -6.04 10.51
CA SER A 205 -12.46 -6.99 9.77
C SER A 205 -13.79 -6.36 9.36
N LYS A 206 -14.18 -6.54 8.09
CA LYS A 206 -15.45 -6.06 7.57
C LYS A 206 -16.66 -6.78 8.19
N ASP A 207 -16.47 -8.02 8.63
CA ASP A 207 -17.51 -8.81 9.29
C ASP A 207 -17.68 -8.42 10.77
N ASN A 208 -16.61 -7.90 11.40
CA ASN A 208 -16.65 -7.50 12.80
C ASN A 208 -15.59 -6.41 13.09
N LYS A 209 -16.06 -5.18 13.30
CA LYS A 209 -15.23 -4.00 13.60
C LYS A 209 -14.32 -4.12 14.83
N TYR A 210 -14.56 -5.07 15.73
CA TYR A 210 -13.71 -5.30 16.90
C TYR A 210 -12.60 -6.34 16.65
N LYS A 211 -12.66 -7.06 15.52
CA LYS A 211 -11.60 -7.98 15.09
C LYS A 211 -10.58 -7.19 14.28
N THR A 212 -9.45 -6.88 14.91
CA THR A 212 -8.35 -6.17 14.28
C THR A 212 -7.13 -7.08 14.19
N ALA A 213 -6.36 -6.97 13.11
CA ALA A 213 -5.09 -7.66 12.94
C ALA A 213 -4.05 -6.70 12.36
N LYS A 214 -2.81 -6.73 12.86
CA LYS A 214 -1.73 -5.95 12.27
C LYS A 214 -1.46 -6.43 10.84
N LEU A 215 -1.30 -5.51 9.91
CA LEU A 215 -1.07 -5.83 8.51
C LEU A 215 0.26 -6.59 8.32
N SER A 216 1.28 -6.28 9.12
CA SER A 216 2.55 -7.01 9.18
C SER A 216 2.34 -8.48 9.57
N ASP A 217 1.50 -8.75 10.58
CA ASP A 217 1.24 -10.12 11.04
C ASP A 217 0.50 -10.94 9.98
N LEU A 218 -0.38 -10.29 9.21
CA LEU A 218 -1.09 -10.91 8.10
C LEU A 218 -0.13 -11.31 6.97
N VAL A 219 0.84 -10.45 6.65
CA VAL A 219 1.93 -10.76 5.72
C VAL A 219 2.76 -11.93 6.24
N SER A 220 3.20 -11.87 7.50
CA SER A 220 4.01 -12.91 8.12
C SER A 220 3.28 -14.24 8.33
N LYS A 221 1.96 -14.30 8.21
CA LYS A 221 1.17 -15.55 8.27
C LYS A 221 0.82 -16.09 6.88
N ASN A 222 1.06 -15.34 5.81
CA ASN A 222 0.74 -15.77 4.47
C ASN A 222 1.79 -16.77 3.95
N GLU A 223 1.38 -18.02 3.75
CA GLU A 223 2.28 -19.11 3.34
C GLU A 223 2.85 -18.92 1.92
N GLU A 224 2.13 -18.27 1.02
CA GLU A 224 2.63 -18.01 -0.35
C GLU A 224 3.76 -16.99 -0.35
N ILE A 225 3.63 -15.91 0.44
CA ILE A 225 4.66 -14.89 0.62
C ILE A 225 5.85 -15.48 1.37
N LYS A 226 5.62 -16.24 2.45
CA LYS A 226 6.70 -16.95 3.15
C LYS A 226 7.51 -17.84 2.21
N GLY A 227 6.83 -18.61 1.35
CA GLY A 227 7.49 -19.48 0.37
C GLY A 227 8.39 -18.74 -0.61
N LEU A 228 8.11 -17.47 -0.91
CA LEU A 228 8.99 -16.61 -1.71
C LEU A 228 10.21 -16.12 -0.91
N LEU A 229 10.04 -15.85 0.39
CA LEU A 229 11.10 -15.35 1.26
C LEU A 229 12.11 -16.43 1.64
N THR A 230 11.68 -17.69 1.71
CA THR A 230 12.58 -18.82 1.97
C THR A 230 13.53 -19.13 0.81
N GLY A 231 13.38 -18.43 -0.33
CA GLY A 231 14.10 -18.71 -1.57
C GLY A 231 13.68 -20.07 -2.11
N LYS A 232 13.18 -20.12 -3.35
CA LYS A 232 13.35 -21.37 -4.10
C LYS A 232 14.85 -21.62 -4.11
N LYS A 233 15.30 -22.76 -3.58
CA LYS A 233 16.54 -23.37 -4.08
C LYS A 233 16.29 -23.52 -5.57
N ASP A 234 16.84 -22.61 -6.36
CA ASP A 234 16.85 -22.71 -7.81
C ASP A 234 17.57 -24.02 -8.15
N LEU A 235 16.80 -25.09 -8.31
CA LEU A 235 17.15 -26.16 -9.22
C LEU A 235 17.08 -25.51 -10.60
N GLY A 236 18.20 -24.90 -10.99
CA GLY A 236 18.35 -24.22 -12.26
C GLY A 236 17.84 -25.08 -13.41
N THR A 237 17.23 -24.43 -14.38
CA THR A 237 16.89 -25.01 -15.69
C THR A 237 18.15 -25.60 -16.32
N GLY A 238 18.42 -26.88 -16.07
CA GLY A 238 19.62 -27.56 -16.55
C GLY A 238 19.93 -28.93 -15.91
N THR A 239 19.39 -29.27 -14.74
CA THR A 239 19.63 -30.60 -14.16
C THR A 239 18.51 -31.56 -14.52
N ASN A 240 18.82 -32.53 -15.39
CA ASN A 240 18.07 -33.77 -15.52
C ASN A 240 17.73 -34.28 -14.12
N LEU A 241 16.45 -34.48 -13.82
CA LEU A 241 15.98 -35.15 -12.59
C LEU A 241 16.63 -36.54 -12.56
N LYS A 242 17.79 -36.64 -11.92
CA LYS A 242 18.32 -37.91 -11.43
C LYS A 242 17.42 -38.26 -10.25
N GLY A 243 16.64 -39.33 -10.37
CA GLY A 243 15.86 -39.87 -9.24
C GLY A 243 16.80 -40.22 -8.07
N THR A 244 16.29 -40.55 -6.90
CA THR A 244 17.12 -41.13 -5.82
C THR A 244 16.98 -42.66 -5.82
N VAL A 245 18.03 -43.37 -5.43
CA VAL A 245 18.08 -44.84 -5.31
C VAL A 245 18.40 -45.19 -3.85
N LYS A 246 17.69 -46.19 -3.31
CA LYS A 246 18.03 -46.81 -2.03
C LYS A 246 19.09 -47.87 -2.26
N VAL A 247 20.26 -47.70 -1.65
CA VAL A 247 21.33 -48.70 -1.67
C VAL A 247 21.21 -49.58 -0.43
N LYS A 248 21.34 -50.90 -0.61
CA LYS A 248 21.28 -51.87 0.49
C LYS A 248 22.32 -51.54 1.57
N ASP A 249 21.90 -51.57 2.83
CA ASP A 249 22.73 -51.30 4.01
C ASP A 249 23.32 -49.88 4.10
N VAL A 250 22.71 -48.92 3.38
CA VAL A 250 22.97 -47.47 3.46
C VAL A 250 21.73 -46.76 4.03
N PRO A 251 21.84 -45.99 5.13
CA PRO A 251 20.70 -45.43 5.85
C PRO A 251 20.10 -44.15 5.24
N PHE A 252 20.55 -43.73 4.06
CA PHE A 252 20.08 -42.54 3.35
C PHE A 252 20.00 -42.81 1.84
N GLU A 253 19.21 -42.02 1.13
CA GLU A 253 19.03 -42.16 -0.32
C GLU A 253 20.17 -41.47 -1.09
N VAL A 254 20.62 -42.10 -2.17
CA VAL A 254 21.72 -41.60 -3.02
C VAL A 254 21.16 -41.20 -4.38
N PRO A 255 21.61 -40.11 -5.03
CA PRO A 255 21.17 -39.77 -6.37
C PRO A 255 21.45 -40.89 -7.39
N ASP A 256 20.50 -41.16 -8.29
CA ASP A 256 20.62 -42.10 -9.40
C ASP A 256 21.72 -41.64 -10.34
N LYS A 257 22.68 -42.51 -10.63
CA LYS A 257 23.92 -42.16 -11.36
C LYS A 257 24.69 -40.99 -10.70
N ALA A 258 24.75 -40.97 -9.36
CA ALA A 258 25.57 -40.02 -8.62
C ALA A 258 27.04 -40.11 -9.06
N THR A 259 27.66 -38.95 -9.27
CA THR A 259 29.11 -38.80 -9.41
C THR A 259 29.79 -39.08 -8.08
N HIS A 260 31.08 -39.40 -8.11
CA HIS A 260 31.87 -39.65 -6.91
C HIS A 260 31.80 -38.48 -5.91
N THR A 261 31.75 -37.24 -6.39
CA THR A 261 31.61 -36.04 -5.56
C THR A 261 30.25 -35.98 -4.85
N GLU A 262 29.17 -36.33 -5.55
CA GLU A 262 27.81 -36.36 -5.00
C GLU A 262 27.67 -37.46 -3.92
N ILE A 263 28.28 -38.62 -4.15
CA ILE A 263 28.33 -39.73 -3.17
C ILE A 263 29.04 -39.28 -1.89
N GLN A 264 30.22 -38.67 -2.04
CA GLN A 264 30.97 -38.17 -0.89
C GLN A 264 30.18 -37.13 -0.12
N GLN A 265 29.49 -36.22 -0.80
CA GLN A 265 28.70 -35.19 -0.13
C GLN A 265 27.54 -35.78 0.66
N ALA A 266 26.80 -36.74 0.09
CA ALA A 266 25.72 -37.42 0.79
C ALA A 266 26.21 -38.15 2.06
N ILE A 267 27.37 -38.81 1.99
CA ILE A 267 27.99 -39.45 3.16
C ILE A 267 28.40 -38.40 4.21
N ARG A 268 29.02 -37.29 3.79
CA ARG A 268 29.42 -36.21 4.70
C ARG A 268 28.20 -35.63 5.43
N ASP A 269 27.14 -35.34 4.69
CA ASP A 269 25.92 -34.75 5.25
C ASP A 269 25.28 -35.71 6.26
N TYR A 270 25.24 -37.01 5.98
CA TYR A 270 24.75 -38.01 6.94
C TYR A 270 25.63 -38.10 8.20
N LEU A 271 26.95 -38.21 8.07
CA LEU A 271 27.83 -38.38 9.23
C LEU A 271 27.90 -37.11 10.11
N VAL A 272 27.90 -35.92 9.50
CA VAL A 272 28.04 -34.65 10.23
C VAL A 272 26.70 -34.11 10.72
N ASN A 273 25.64 -34.18 9.91
CA ASN A 273 24.36 -33.55 10.27
C ASN A 273 23.45 -34.52 11.03
N GLU A 274 23.38 -35.78 10.62
CA GLU A 274 22.51 -36.78 11.28
C GLU A 274 23.22 -37.46 12.46
N LEU A 275 24.43 -37.96 12.25
CA LEU A 275 25.20 -38.64 13.31
C LEU A 275 26.05 -37.70 14.18
N LYS A 276 26.14 -36.41 13.82
CA LYS A 276 26.89 -35.37 14.56
C LYS A 276 28.34 -35.77 14.87
N LEU A 277 28.95 -36.52 13.96
CA LEU A 277 30.34 -36.95 14.10
C LEU A 277 31.29 -35.81 13.70
N ASN A 278 32.37 -35.67 14.48
CA ASN A 278 33.44 -34.74 14.15
C ASN A 278 34.24 -35.28 12.94
N HIS A 279 34.45 -34.44 11.93
CA HIS A 279 35.21 -34.74 10.72
C HIS A 279 36.67 -35.18 10.97
N LEU A 280 37.23 -34.86 12.13
CA LEU A 280 38.58 -35.27 12.56
C LEU A 280 38.60 -36.57 13.38
N SER A 281 37.44 -37.18 13.66
CA SER A 281 37.38 -38.40 14.46
C SER A 281 37.75 -39.65 13.65
N LYS A 282 38.42 -40.61 14.29
CA LYS A 282 38.69 -41.93 13.68
C LYS A 282 37.40 -42.65 13.29
N GLU A 283 36.33 -42.45 14.05
CA GLU A 283 35.02 -43.03 13.79
C GLU A 283 34.41 -42.47 12.50
N TYR A 284 34.50 -41.17 12.27
CA TYR A 284 34.09 -40.53 11.02
C TYR A 284 34.83 -41.13 9.83
N SER A 285 36.15 -41.25 9.89
CA SER A 285 36.93 -41.83 8.78
C SER A 285 36.56 -43.29 8.49
N LYS A 286 36.30 -44.08 9.54
CA LYS A 286 35.89 -45.48 9.42
C LYS A 286 34.50 -45.60 8.76
N GLN A 287 33.50 -44.91 9.29
CA GLN A 287 32.13 -44.95 8.76
C GLN A 287 32.05 -44.36 7.35
N PHE A 288 32.82 -43.30 7.05
CA PHE A 288 32.90 -42.72 5.72
C PHE A 288 33.41 -43.74 4.69
N SER A 289 34.48 -44.46 5.02
CA SER A 289 35.04 -45.49 4.14
C SER A 289 34.09 -46.66 3.93
N GLU A 290 33.40 -47.10 4.98
CA GLU A 290 32.43 -48.21 4.91
C GLU A 290 31.22 -47.84 4.04
N LEU A 291 30.64 -46.64 4.23
CA LEU A 291 29.51 -46.16 3.43
C LEU A 291 29.90 -45.91 1.97
N ASN A 292 31.07 -45.34 1.72
CA ASN A 292 31.56 -45.12 0.36
C ASN A 292 31.76 -46.44 -0.39
N LYS A 293 32.31 -47.46 0.30
CA LYS A 293 32.48 -48.80 -0.27
C LYS A 293 31.11 -49.43 -0.60
N LYS A 294 30.15 -49.37 0.33
CA LYS A 294 28.79 -49.90 0.11
C LYS A 294 28.05 -49.23 -1.05
N ILE A 295 28.22 -47.92 -1.25
CA ILE A 295 27.57 -47.19 -2.35
C ILE A 295 28.21 -47.53 -3.70
N LEU A 296 29.52 -47.78 -3.75
CA LEU A 296 30.23 -48.16 -4.96
C LEU A 296 30.05 -49.65 -5.33
N GLU A 297 29.91 -50.53 -4.34
CA GLU A 297 29.73 -51.98 -4.53
C GLU A 297 28.26 -52.41 -4.54
N GLY A 298 27.35 -51.53 -4.14
CA GLY A 298 25.94 -51.84 -3.94
C GLY A 298 25.15 -51.93 -5.23
N THR A 299 24.51 -53.08 -5.45
CA THR A 299 23.41 -53.23 -6.42
C THR A 299 22.21 -52.41 -5.93
N PRO A 300 21.50 -51.65 -6.81
CA PRO A 300 20.23 -51.02 -6.44
C PRO A 300 19.27 -52.03 -5.81
N ALA A 301 18.62 -51.67 -4.70
CA ALA A 301 17.61 -52.50 -4.05
C ALA A 301 16.28 -52.47 -4.80
#